data_AF-A0A2A7AV70-F1
#
_entry.id   AF-A0A2A7AV70-F1
#
_cell.length_a   1.000
_cell.length_b   1.000
_cell.length_c   1.000
_cell.angle_alpha   90.00
_cell.angle_beta   90.00
_cell.angle_gamma   90.00
#
_symmetry.space_group_name_H-M   'P 1'
#
loop_
_entity.id
_entity.type
_entity.pdbx_description
1 polymer ?
#
loop_
_entity_poly.entity_id
_entity_poly.type
_entity_poly.pdbx_seq_one_letter_code
_entity_poly.pdbx_strand_id
1 'polypeptide(L)'
;MAPASKEGVTVADKEYLLGNKARELLKYTNQATKTVAEDISRKDVRQIFQKIAALDDIRDVQKVCSESIAYLDRTHREGFTKALYRCYGEDMRLIAKSIVRDIHAANGKMFQTEYEERLRLLGVVLDECSWLNENIQLVLNDGVISISKSAVWTRKVQDVKNMVLSWKQKDTARAEKLREQARQAELKQQAAMVKAIVRELLKEQEKSRYPAGSPLDIGCDSNRPPSGGSALRTATTSTTPCTSTPMATGTTTTAPTRTASAPL
;
A
#
# COMPACT_ATOMS: atom_id res chain seq x y z
N MET A 1 0.61 -33.23 21.52
CA MET A 1 -0.21 -32.08 21.09
C MET A 1 0.59 -31.24 20.12
N ALA A 2 0.39 -31.42 18.82
CA ALA A 2 0.96 -30.54 17.81
C ALA A 2 0.16 -29.22 17.79
N PRO A 3 0.81 -28.05 17.63
CA PRO A 3 0.11 -26.78 17.54
C PRO A 3 -0.63 -26.71 16.20
N ALA A 4 -1.93 -26.43 16.26
CA ALA A 4 -2.78 -26.23 15.09
C ALA A 4 -2.24 -25.08 14.23
N SER A 5 -1.79 -25.42 13.03
CA SER A 5 -1.47 -24.47 11.96
C SER A 5 -2.70 -23.59 11.70
N LYS A 6 -2.55 -22.27 11.81
CA LYS A 6 -3.61 -21.32 11.48
C LYS A 6 -3.87 -21.37 9.97
N GLU A 7 -4.88 -22.15 9.60
CA GLU A 7 -5.39 -22.29 8.24
C GLU A 7 -5.88 -20.93 7.70
N GLY A 8 -5.33 -20.55 6.55
CA GLY A 8 -6.09 -20.05 5.40
C GLY A 8 -7.12 -18.94 5.59
N VAL A 9 -6.78 -17.79 6.19
CA VAL A 9 -7.65 -16.60 6.09
C VAL A 9 -7.68 -16.12 4.62
N THR A 10 -8.84 -16.22 3.99
CA THR A 10 -9.06 -15.87 2.58
C THR A 10 -8.92 -14.36 2.36
N VAL A 11 -8.78 -13.92 1.10
CA VAL A 11 -8.71 -12.48 0.77
C VAL A 11 -10.00 -11.77 1.18
N ALA A 12 -11.15 -12.41 0.97
CA ALA A 12 -12.46 -11.90 1.35
C ALA A 12 -12.60 -11.69 2.87
N ASP A 13 -12.08 -12.62 3.69
CA ASP A 13 -12.10 -12.49 5.16
C ASP A 13 -11.27 -11.29 5.65
N LYS A 14 -10.15 -11.01 4.98
CA LYS A 14 -9.27 -9.86 5.30
C LYS A 14 -9.90 -8.54 4.87
N GLU A 15 -10.57 -8.51 3.74
CA GLU A 15 -11.31 -7.34 3.25
C GLU A 15 -12.50 -7.01 4.19
N TYR A 16 -13.23 -8.03 4.65
CA TYR A 16 -14.30 -7.86 5.63
C TYR A 16 -13.76 -7.34 6.98
N LEU A 17 -12.65 -7.90 7.45
CA LEU A 17 -12.00 -7.46 8.68
C LEU A 17 -11.52 -6.00 8.59
N LEU A 18 -10.93 -5.59 7.48
CA LEU A 18 -10.52 -4.21 7.26
C LEU A 18 -11.71 -3.25 7.25
N GLY A 19 -12.80 -3.62 6.57
CA GLY A 19 -14.04 -2.84 6.59
C GLY A 19 -14.58 -2.65 8.01
N ASN A 20 -14.51 -3.68 8.86
CA ASN A 20 -14.87 -3.58 10.28
C ASN A 20 -13.96 -2.60 11.04
N LYS A 21 -12.65 -2.69 10.85
CA LYS A 21 -11.69 -1.78 11.50
C LYS A 21 -11.92 -0.33 11.12
N ALA A 22 -12.20 -0.07 9.85
CA ALA A 22 -12.54 1.28 9.37
C ALA A 22 -13.84 1.80 10.00
N ARG A 23 -14.87 0.95 10.12
CA ARG A 23 -16.12 1.32 10.82
C ARG A 23 -15.92 1.57 12.32
N GLU A 24 -15.09 0.77 12.99
CA GLU A 24 -14.72 0.97 14.39
C GLU A 24 -13.99 2.31 14.59
N LEU A 25 -13.07 2.65 13.68
CA LEU A 25 -12.39 3.94 13.66
C LEU A 25 -13.40 5.08 13.52
N LEU A 26 -14.30 5.03 12.52
CA LEU A 26 -15.33 6.06 12.33
C LEU A 26 -16.24 6.21 13.57
N LYS A 27 -16.69 5.09 14.15
CA LYS A 27 -17.51 5.12 15.37
C LYS A 27 -16.78 5.79 16.53
N TYR A 28 -15.50 5.46 16.71
CA TYR A 28 -14.68 6.07 17.75
C TYR A 28 -14.46 7.56 17.48
N THR A 29 -14.09 7.94 16.26
CA THR A 29 -13.94 9.35 15.85
C THR A 29 -15.20 10.15 16.15
N ASN A 30 -16.38 9.64 15.78
CA ASN A 30 -17.65 10.31 16.07
C ASN A 30 -17.88 10.50 17.58
N GLN A 31 -17.54 9.50 18.39
CA GLN A 31 -17.67 9.56 19.85
C GLN A 31 -16.66 10.53 20.47
N ALA A 32 -15.40 10.50 20.03
CA ALA A 32 -14.31 11.32 20.55
C ALA A 32 -14.51 12.81 20.24
N THR A 33 -15.16 13.13 19.13
CA THR A 33 -15.45 14.49 18.66
C THR A 33 -16.82 15.02 19.09
N LYS A 34 -17.52 14.35 20.01
CA LYS A 34 -18.79 14.87 20.55
C LYS A 34 -18.54 16.20 21.26
N THR A 35 -19.42 17.17 20.97
CA THR A 35 -19.31 18.49 21.57
C THR A 35 -19.66 18.44 23.06
N VAL A 36 -18.82 19.04 23.89
CA VAL A 36 -19.07 19.25 25.31
C VAL A 36 -19.57 20.67 25.54
N ALA A 37 -20.42 20.84 26.56
CA ALA A 37 -20.82 22.17 27.00
C ALA A 37 -19.60 22.88 27.61
N GLU A 38 -19.33 24.09 27.11
CA GLU A 38 -18.22 24.96 27.52
C GLU A 38 -18.44 25.54 28.91
N ASP A 39 -19.71 25.79 29.27
CA ASP A 39 -20.08 26.39 30.56
C ASP A 39 -20.30 25.36 31.68
N ILE A 40 -19.98 25.78 32.91
CA ILE A 40 -20.40 25.10 34.13
C ILE A 40 -21.94 25.11 34.18
N SER A 41 -22.55 23.99 34.54
CA SER A 41 -24.01 23.90 34.63
C SER A 41 -24.54 24.91 35.64
N ARG A 42 -25.60 25.64 35.30
CA ARG A 42 -26.33 26.53 36.24
C ARG A 42 -26.75 25.78 37.52
N LYS A 43 -26.98 24.47 37.43
CA LYS A 43 -27.28 23.60 38.57
C LYS A 43 -26.08 23.47 39.51
N ASP A 44 -24.89 23.26 38.96
CA ASP A 44 -23.66 23.08 39.74
C ASP A 44 -23.28 24.41 40.42
N VAL A 45 -23.40 25.53 39.70
CA VAL A 45 -23.22 26.88 40.26
C VAL A 45 -24.24 27.14 41.38
N ARG A 46 -25.52 26.80 41.17
CA ARG A 46 -26.56 26.93 42.21
C ARG A 46 -26.25 26.10 43.44
N GLN A 47 -25.77 24.87 43.27
CA GLN A 47 -25.39 24.01 44.40
C GLN A 47 -24.22 24.59 45.20
N ILE A 48 -23.24 25.19 44.54
CA ILE A 48 -22.13 25.89 45.23
C ILE A 48 -22.68 27.07 46.05
N PHE A 49 -23.55 27.90 45.46
CA PHE A 49 -24.17 29.02 46.19
C PHE A 49 -25.06 28.56 47.36
N GLN A 50 -25.82 27.47 47.19
CA GLN A 50 -26.63 26.90 48.27
C GLN A 50 -25.77 26.39 49.44
N LYS A 51 -24.62 25.77 49.15
CA LYS A 51 -23.66 25.37 50.19
C LYS A 51 -23.10 26.57 50.93
N ILE A 52 -22.72 27.64 50.20
CA ILE A 52 -22.20 28.87 50.81
C ILE A 52 -23.26 29.53 51.70
N ALA A 53 -24.52 29.59 51.25
CA ALA A 53 -25.62 30.22 51.98
C ALA A 53 -26.01 29.50 53.28
N ALA A 54 -25.57 28.24 53.47
CA ALA A 54 -25.85 27.45 54.67
C ALA A 54 -24.74 27.55 55.73
N LEU A 55 -23.70 28.36 55.50
CA LEU A 55 -22.57 28.53 56.41
C LEU A 55 -22.65 29.88 57.13
N ASP A 56 -22.46 29.84 58.44
CA ASP A 56 -22.48 31.04 59.30
C ASP A 56 -21.07 31.62 59.58
N ASP A 57 -20.01 30.80 59.48
CA ASP A 57 -18.62 31.23 59.68
C ASP A 57 -17.93 31.53 58.34
N ILE A 58 -17.35 32.72 58.23
CA ILE A 58 -16.58 33.15 57.06
C ILE A 58 -15.40 32.23 56.71
N ARG A 59 -14.81 31.56 57.70
CA ARG A 59 -13.72 30.60 57.49
C ARG A 59 -14.19 29.37 56.72
N ASP A 60 -15.40 28.90 57.02
CA ASP A 60 -15.99 27.76 56.31
C ASP A 60 -16.40 28.15 54.88
N VAL A 61 -16.87 29.38 54.69
CA VAL A 61 -17.14 29.94 53.35
C VAL A 61 -15.85 29.96 52.53
N GLN A 62 -14.74 30.47 53.08
CA GLN A 62 -13.44 30.48 52.40
C GLN A 62 -12.97 29.08 52.02
N LYS A 63 -13.17 28.10 52.91
CA LYS A 63 -12.84 26.69 52.66
C LYS A 63 -13.64 26.12 51.50
N VAL A 64 -14.98 26.25 51.50
CA VAL A 64 -15.85 25.73 50.42
C VAL A 64 -15.58 26.42 49.09
N CYS A 65 -15.31 27.71 49.09
CA CYS A 65 -14.91 28.44 47.86
C CYS A 65 -13.57 27.91 47.33
N SER A 66 -12.57 27.74 48.18
CA SER A 66 -11.25 27.21 47.79
C SER A 66 -11.34 25.78 47.26
N GLU A 67 -12.13 24.93 47.91
CA GLU A 67 -12.41 23.56 47.45
C GLU A 67 -13.15 23.54 46.11
N SER A 68 -14.09 24.47 45.90
CA SER A 68 -14.84 24.60 44.65
C SER A 68 -13.96 25.10 43.50
N ILE A 69 -13.06 26.04 43.76
CA ILE A 69 -12.06 26.50 42.77
C ILE A 69 -11.13 25.34 42.39
N ALA A 70 -10.55 24.66 43.39
CA ALA A 70 -9.70 23.50 43.15
C ALA A 70 -10.45 22.38 42.41
N TYR A 71 -11.75 22.21 42.68
CA TYR A 71 -12.62 21.31 41.93
C TYR A 71 -12.76 21.73 40.45
N LEU A 72 -13.00 23.00 40.18
CA LEU A 72 -13.17 23.49 38.81
C LEU A 72 -11.85 23.37 38.02
N ASP A 73 -10.73 23.73 38.63
CA ASP A 73 -9.40 23.64 38.01
C ASP A 73 -9.04 22.19 37.66
N ARG A 74 -9.33 21.22 38.55
CA ARG A 74 -9.09 19.80 38.28
C ARG A 74 -10.11 19.16 37.32
N THR A 75 -11.27 19.81 37.10
CA THR A 75 -12.34 19.27 36.25
C THR A 75 -12.45 19.96 34.89
N HIS A 76 -11.38 20.63 34.42
CA HIS A 76 -11.28 21.06 33.03
C HIS A 76 -11.81 19.97 32.10
N ARG A 77 -12.97 20.23 31.47
CA ARG A 77 -13.67 19.21 30.70
C ARG A 77 -12.91 19.00 29.41
N GLU A 78 -12.19 17.89 29.32
CA GLU A 78 -11.68 17.39 28.04
C GLU A 78 -12.85 17.19 27.07
N GLY A 79 -12.70 17.70 25.85
CA GLY A 79 -13.70 17.55 24.80
C GLY A 79 -13.74 18.73 23.85
N PHE A 80 -14.45 18.52 22.74
CA PHE A 80 -14.59 19.54 21.72
C PHE A 80 -15.64 20.56 22.15
N THR A 81 -15.28 21.83 22.27
CA THR A 81 -16.29 22.89 22.28
C THR A 81 -16.94 22.99 20.89
N LYS A 82 -18.00 23.78 20.75
CA LYS A 82 -18.65 23.98 19.44
C LYS A 82 -17.67 24.60 18.43
N ALA A 83 -16.83 25.53 18.87
CA ALA A 83 -15.81 26.16 18.03
C ALA A 83 -14.72 25.16 17.63
N LEU A 84 -14.16 24.41 18.58
CA LEU A 84 -13.13 23.40 18.31
C LEU A 84 -13.67 22.25 17.44
N TYR A 85 -14.93 21.88 17.59
CA TYR A 85 -15.58 20.93 16.69
C TYR A 85 -15.61 21.45 15.25
N ARG A 86 -15.92 22.73 15.03
CA ARG A 86 -15.91 23.33 13.69
C ARG A 86 -14.50 23.45 13.12
N CYS A 87 -13.52 23.76 13.97
CA CYS A 87 -12.13 23.92 13.56
C CYS A 87 -11.45 22.58 13.23
N TYR A 88 -11.72 21.53 14.01
CA TYR A 88 -11.00 20.26 13.90
C TYR A 88 -11.95 19.06 13.79
N GLY A 89 -12.95 18.99 14.67
CA GLY A 89 -13.79 17.79 14.81
C GLY A 89 -14.60 17.43 13.55
N GLU A 90 -15.03 18.42 12.77
CA GLU A 90 -15.78 18.24 11.52
C GLU A 90 -14.91 17.56 10.46
N ASP A 91 -13.70 18.08 10.24
CA ASP A 91 -12.73 17.52 9.31
C ASP A 91 -12.30 16.11 9.73
N MET A 92 -12.02 15.89 11.02
CA MET A 92 -11.70 14.56 11.53
C MET A 92 -12.79 13.53 11.24
N ARG A 93 -14.07 13.93 11.34
CA ARG A 93 -15.21 13.05 10.98
C ARG A 93 -15.30 12.83 9.47
N LEU A 94 -15.05 13.86 8.66
CA LEU A 94 -15.06 13.73 7.20
C LEU A 94 -13.96 12.77 6.73
N ILE A 95 -12.74 12.91 7.26
CA ILE A 95 -11.61 12.01 6.97
C ILE A 95 -11.98 10.58 7.34
N ALA A 96 -12.50 10.35 8.55
CA ALA A 96 -12.88 9.00 8.99
C ALA A 96 -13.99 8.36 8.12
N LYS A 97 -14.94 9.16 7.60
CA LYS A 97 -15.96 8.69 6.65
C LYS A 97 -15.34 8.38 5.28
N SER A 98 -14.41 9.22 4.83
CA SER A 98 -13.70 9.05 3.56
C SER A 98 -12.90 7.75 3.54
N ILE A 99 -12.18 7.45 4.62
CA ILE A 99 -11.47 6.17 4.82
C ILE A 99 -12.40 4.97 4.61
N VAL A 100 -13.59 5.00 5.25
CA VAL A 100 -14.57 3.90 5.11
C VAL A 100 -15.08 3.80 3.67
N ARG A 101 -15.42 4.93 3.05
CA ARG A 101 -15.93 5.00 1.68
C ARG A 101 -14.89 4.47 0.69
N ASP A 102 -13.64 4.89 0.82
CA ASP A 102 -12.60 4.61 -0.16
C ASP A 102 -12.06 3.18 -0.03
N ILE A 103 -12.06 2.60 1.18
CA ILE A 103 -11.87 1.15 1.37
C ILE A 103 -12.97 0.37 0.66
N HIS A 104 -14.24 0.78 0.80
CA HIS A 104 -15.35 0.13 0.11
C HIS A 104 -15.25 0.28 -1.41
N ALA A 105 -14.88 1.47 -1.89
CA ALA A 105 -14.66 1.72 -3.32
C ALA A 105 -13.53 0.85 -3.88
N ALA A 106 -12.40 0.73 -3.16
CA ALA A 106 -11.28 -0.11 -3.57
C ALA A 106 -11.66 -1.60 -3.64
N ASN A 107 -12.45 -2.07 -2.67
CA ASN A 107 -13.00 -3.43 -2.70
C ASN A 107 -13.90 -3.68 -3.92
N GLY A 108 -14.68 -2.68 -4.33
CA GLY A 108 -15.57 -2.77 -5.49
C GLY A 108 -14.89 -2.79 -6.85
N LYS A 109 -13.56 -2.62 -6.92
CA LYS A 109 -12.80 -2.62 -8.18
C LYS A 109 -12.48 -4.03 -8.66
N MET A 110 -12.76 -4.30 -9.93
CA MET A 110 -12.40 -5.56 -10.58
C MET A 110 -10.89 -5.62 -10.79
N PHE A 111 -10.20 -6.49 -10.05
CA PHE A 111 -8.74 -6.48 -10.03
C PHE A 111 -8.11 -6.70 -11.42
N GLN A 112 -8.69 -7.56 -12.26
CA GLN A 112 -8.12 -7.89 -13.57
C GLN A 112 -8.03 -6.68 -14.52
N THR A 113 -8.92 -5.70 -14.36
CA THR A 113 -9.08 -4.58 -15.31
C THR A 113 -8.88 -3.20 -14.65
N GLU A 114 -9.09 -3.08 -13.34
CA GLU A 114 -9.10 -1.82 -12.59
C GLU A 114 -8.09 -1.80 -11.43
N TYR A 115 -7.03 -2.62 -11.47
CA TYR A 115 -6.05 -2.67 -10.37
C TYR A 115 -5.37 -1.32 -10.11
N GLU A 116 -5.21 -0.45 -11.12
CA GLU A 116 -4.57 0.85 -10.95
C GLU A 116 -5.42 1.80 -10.10
N GLU A 117 -6.72 1.86 -10.38
CA GLU A 117 -7.65 2.66 -9.58
C GLU A 117 -7.79 2.09 -8.17
N ARG A 118 -7.83 0.76 -8.02
CA ARG A 118 -7.79 0.10 -6.71
C ARG A 118 -6.55 0.51 -5.91
N LEU A 119 -5.36 0.48 -6.51
CA LEU A 119 -4.12 0.91 -5.88
C LEU A 119 -4.10 2.40 -5.54
N ARG A 120 -4.71 3.25 -6.39
CA ARG A 120 -4.85 4.69 -6.14
C ARG A 120 -5.73 4.95 -4.91
N LEU A 121 -6.89 4.30 -4.82
CA LEU A 121 -7.80 4.41 -3.67
C LEU A 121 -7.13 3.93 -2.38
N LEU A 122 -6.38 2.83 -2.42
CA LEU A 122 -5.59 2.39 -1.26
C LEU A 122 -4.50 3.41 -0.87
N GLY A 123 -3.95 4.16 -1.84
CA GLY A 123 -3.07 5.29 -1.60
C GLY A 123 -3.77 6.41 -0.83
N VAL A 124 -4.93 6.86 -1.32
CA VAL A 124 -5.75 7.91 -0.67
C VAL A 124 -6.06 7.54 0.78
N VAL A 125 -6.47 6.30 1.04
CA VAL A 125 -6.77 5.83 2.41
C VAL A 125 -5.54 5.92 3.33
N LEU A 126 -4.33 5.64 2.84
CA LEU A 126 -3.10 5.75 3.63
C LEU A 126 -2.75 7.22 3.96
N ASP A 127 -2.98 8.12 3.01
CA ASP A 127 -2.78 9.56 3.20
C ASP A 127 -3.78 10.10 4.21
N GLU A 128 -5.05 9.71 4.09
CA GLU A 128 -6.12 10.06 5.05
C GLU A 128 -5.84 9.54 6.46
N CYS A 129 -5.30 8.32 6.60
CA CYS A 129 -4.88 7.81 7.90
C CYS A 129 -3.75 8.67 8.51
N SER A 130 -2.83 9.16 7.68
CA SER A 130 -1.73 10.02 8.14
C SER A 130 -2.26 11.40 8.55
N TRP A 131 -3.15 11.98 7.74
CA TRP A 131 -3.81 13.24 8.02
C TRP A 131 -4.68 13.20 9.28
N LEU A 132 -5.42 12.10 9.51
CA LEU A 132 -6.19 11.93 10.74
C LEU A 132 -5.29 11.84 11.97
N ASN A 133 -4.15 11.15 11.87
CA ASN A 133 -3.17 11.10 12.97
C ASN A 133 -2.59 12.48 13.30
N GLU A 134 -2.29 13.30 12.29
CA GLU A 134 -1.81 14.67 12.49
C GLU A 134 -2.87 15.52 13.21
N ASN A 135 -4.13 15.43 12.77
CA ASN A 135 -5.24 16.10 13.45
C ASN A 135 -5.39 15.64 14.92
N ILE A 136 -5.21 14.34 15.20
CA ILE A 136 -5.23 13.81 16.58
C ILE A 136 -4.13 14.44 17.44
N GLN A 137 -2.93 14.66 16.87
CA GLN A 137 -1.85 15.33 17.59
C GLN A 137 -2.14 16.81 17.81
N LEU A 138 -2.72 17.52 16.84
CA LEU A 138 -3.11 18.93 17.01
C LEU A 138 -4.09 19.09 18.18
N VAL A 139 -5.18 18.32 18.20
CA VAL A 139 -6.18 18.42 19.27
C VAL A 139 -5.67 17.90 20.63
N LEU A 140 -4.61 17.08 20.64
CA LEU A 140 -3.90 16.70 21.87
C LEU A 140 -3.06 17.87 22.40
N ASN A 141 -2.28 18.50 21.53
CA ASN A 141 -1.40 19.61 21.88
C ASN A 141 -2.19 20.84 22.35
N ASP A 142 -3.36 21.08 21.75
CA ASP A 142 -4.30 22.13 22.14
C ASP A 142 -5.09 21.78 23.42
N GLY A 143 -4.83 20.63 24.05
CA GLY A 143 -5.48 20.21 25.29
C GLY A 143 -6.96 19.81 25.16
N VAL A 144 -7.46 19.68 23.92
CA VAL A 144 -8.86 19.30 23.64
C VAL A 144 -9.12 17.86 24.08
N ILE A 145 -8.14 16.98 23.94
CA ILE A 145 -8.21 15.57 24.37
C ILE A 145 -7.03 15.20 25.25
N SER A 146 -7.22 14.23 26.13
CA SER A 146 -6.14 13.66 26.93
C SER A 146 -5.21 12.74 26.13
N ILE A 147 -3.98 12.57 26.64
CA ILE A 147 -2.97 11.62 26.12
C ILE A 147 -3.53 10.19 26.01
N SER A 148 -4.35 9.78 26.99
CA SER A 148 -4.97 8.45 26.97
C SER A 148 -5.95 8.29 25.80
N LYS A 149 -6.78 9.31 25.54
CA LYS A 149 -7.72 9.30 24.40
C LYS A 149 -6.99 9.32 23.07
N SER A 150 -5.94 10.14 22.93
CA SER A 150 -5.16 10.22 21.70
C SER A 150 -4.45 8.89 21.41
N ALA A 151 -3.87 8.23 22.42
CA ALA A 151 -3.21 6.93 22.27
C ALA A 151 -4.19 5.84 21.75
N VAL A 152 -5.41 5.77 22.30
CA VAL A 152 -6.44 4.85 21.84
C VAL A 152 -6.87 5.16 20.40
N TRP A 153 -7.03 6.45 20.08
CA TRP A 153 -7.43 6.88 18.74
C TRP A 153 -6.37 6.53 17.69
N THR A 154 -5.11 6.92 17.93
CA THR A 154 -3.98 6.64 17.06
C THR A 154 -3.80 5.14 16.83
N ARG A 155 -4.02 4.31 17.85
CA ARG A 155 -3.99 2.84 17.68
C ARG A 155 -5.05 2.35 16.69
N LYS A 156 -6.27 2.89 16.73
CA LYS A 156 -7.33 2.54 15.76
C LYS A 156 -6.99 2.96 14.33
N VAL A 157 -6.39 4.14 14.17
CA VAL A 157 -5.88 4.59 12.87
C VAL A 157 -4.79 3.64 12.37
N GLN A 158 -3.87 3.25 13.26
CA GLN A 158 -2.77 2.35 12.91
C GLN A 158 -3.25 0.96 12.51
N ASP A 159 -4.29 0.43 13.15
CA ASP A 159 -4.89 -0.86 12.78
C ASP A 159 -5.37 -0.84 11.32
N VAL A 160 -6.07 0.22 10.90
CA VAL A 160 -6.51 0.41 9.52
C VAL A 160 -5.31 0.59 8.58
N LYS A 161 -4.39 1.50 8.91
CA LYS A 161 -3.21 1.83 8.10
C LYS A 161 -2.36 0.59 7.79
N ASN A 162 -2.09 -0.24 8.79
CA ASN A 162 -1.29 -1.45 8.64
C ASN A 162 -1.96 -2.48 7.73
N MET A 163 -3.28 -2.66 7.86
CA MET A 163 -4.03 -3.59 7.03
C MET A 163 -4.10 -3.10 5.57
N VAL A 164 -4.35 -1.81 5.35
CA VAL A 164 -4.34 -1.19 4.01
C VAL A 164 -2.96 -1.31 3.37
N LEU A 165 -1.89 -1.07 4.14
CA LEU A 165 -0.52 -1.21 3.64
C LEU A 165 -0.24 -2.66 3.18
N SER A 166 -0.61 -3.65 4.00
CA SER A 166 -0.44 -5.07 3.63
C SER A 166 -1.25 -5.44 2.39
N TRP A 167 -2.46 -4.91 2.26
CA TRP A 167 -3.30 -5.14 1.08
C TRP A 167 -2.69 -4.49 -0.16
N LYS A 168 -2.32 -3.20 -0.09
CA LYS A 168 -1.69 -2.49 -1.19
C LYS A 168 -0.42 -3.19 -1.68
N GLN A 169 0.43 -3.68 -0.77
CA GLN A 169 1.63 -4.44 -1.14
C GLN A 169 1.31 -5.70 -1.95
N LYS A 170 0.30 -6.48 -1.53
CA LYS A 170 -0.13 -7.69 -2.26
C LYS A 170 -0.73 -7.36 -3.62
N ASP A 171 -1.54 -6.31 -3.67
CA ASP A 171 -2.16 -5.85 -4.91
C ASP A 171 -1.12 -5.30 -5.89
N THR A 172 -0.09 -4.59 -5.41
CA THR A 172 1.04 -4.14 -6.24
C THR A 172 1.75 -5.32 -6.88
N ALA A 173 2.13 -6.33 -6.08
CA ALA A 173 2.80 -7.52 -6.59
C ALA A 173 1.94 -8.29 -7.62
N ARG A 174 0.63 -8.37 -7.37
CA ARG A 174 -0.32 -9.02 -8.30
C ARG A 174 -0.48 -8.20 -9.59
N ALA A 175 -0.49 -6.87 -9.51
CA ALA A 175 -0.56 -5.98 -10.66
C ALA A 175 0.72 -6.05 -11.51
N GLU A 176 1.90 -6.10 -10.88
CA GLU A 176 3.18 -6.29 -11.59
C GLU A 176 3.20 -7.59 -12.38
N LYS A 177 2.65 -8.68 -11.84
CA LYS A 177 2.52 -9.95 -12.57
C LYS A 177 1.62 -9.81 -13.80
N LEU A 178 0.49 -9.09 -13.70
CA LEU A 178 -0.37 -8.83 -14.85
C LEU A 178 0.32 -7.97 -15.92
N ARG A 179 1.05 -6.93 -15.49
CA ARG A 179 1.85 -6.07 -16.40
C ARG A 179 2.95 -6.84 -17.10
N GLU A 180 3.65 -7.74 -16.41
CA GLU A 180 4.65 -8.62 -17.02
C GLU A 180 4.01 -9.57 -18.03
N GLN A 181 2.88 -10.19 -17.69
CA GLN A 181 2.14 -11.05 -18.62
C GLN A 181 1.70 -10.30 -19.88
N ALA A 182 1.22 -9.06 -19.73
CA ALA A 182 0.86 -8.21 -20.87
C ALA A 182 2.08 -7.87 -21.75
N ARG A 183 3.21 -7.48 -21.15
CA ARG A 183 4.47 -7.23 -21.88
C ARG A 183 4.97 -8.47 -22.62
N GLN A 184 4.93 -9.64 -21.98
CA GLN A 184 5.33 -10.90 -22.61
C GLN A 184 4.39 -11.30 -23.76
N ALA A 185 3.08 -11.03 -23.64
CA ALA A 185 2.13 -11.27 -24.72
C ALA A 185 2.41 -10.35 -25.92
N GLU A 186 2.68 -9.07 -25.67
CA GLU A 186 3.04 -8.11 -26.71
C GLU A 186 4.34 -8.49 -27.42
N LEU A 187 5.40 -8.84 -26.67
CA LEU A 187 6.66 -9.30 -27.25
C LEU A 187 6.49 -10.56 -28.10
N LYS A 188 5.67 -11.52 -27.65
CA LYS A 188 5.34 -12.72 -28.44
C LYS A 188 4.59 -12.36 -29.72
N GLN A 189 3.66 -11.41 -29.66
CA GLN A 189 2.91 -10.94 -30.83
C GLN A 189 3.84 -10.25 -31.83
N GLN A 190 4.73 -9.37 -31.36
CA GLN A 190 5.73 -8.71 -32.19
C GLN A 190 6.69 -9.71 -32.84
N ALA A 191 7.22 -10.68 -32.07
CA ALA A 191 8.10 -11.72 -32.60
C ALA A 191 7.40 -12.60 -33.65
N ALA A 192 6.12 -12.93 -33.44
CA ALA A 192 5.32 -13.67 -34.41
C ALA A 192 5.12 -12.87 -35.72
N MET A 193 4.85 -11.56 -35.62
CA MET A 193 4.72 -10.65 -36.75
C MET A 193 6.03 -10.53 -37.54
N VAL A 194 7.16 -10.28 -36.86
CA VAL A 194 8.49 -10.22 -37.50
C VAL A 194 8.81 -11.54 -38.19
N LYS A 195 8.56 -12.68 -37.54
CA LYS A 195 8.77 -14.01 -38.12
C LYS A 195 7.88 -14.28 -39.33
N ALA A 196 6.69 -13.68 -39.41
CA ALA A 196 5.82 -13.77 -40.57
C ALA A 196 6.34 -12.90 -41.72
N ILE A 197 6.71 -11.64 -41.45
CA ILE A 197 7.28 -10.72 -42.44
C ILE A 197 8.56 -11.29 -43.05
N VAL A 198 9.49 -11.78 -42.23
CA VAL A 198 10.75 -12.39 -42.73
C VAL A 198 10.46 -13.60 -43.61
N ARG A 199 9.48 -14.43 -43.26
CA ARG A 199 9.10 -15.58 -44.09
C ARG A 199 8.53 -15.17 -45.45
N GLU A 200 7.72 -14.11 -45.51
CA GLU A 200 7.23 -13.59 -46.79
C GLU A 200 8.35 -12.98 -47.64
N LEU A 201 9.23 -12.16 -47.05
CA LEU A 201 10.38 -11.60 -47.78
C LEU A 201 11.30 -12.70 -48.36
N LEU A 202 11.51 -13.80 -47.63
CA LEU A 202 12.31 -14.92 -48.12
C LEU A 202 11.62 -15.64 -49.30
N LYS A 203 10.30 -15.82 -49.27
CA LYS A 203 9.54 -16.38 -50.40
C LYS A 203 9.60 -15.46 -51.62
N GLU A 204 9.51 -14.15 -51.44
CA GLU A 204 9.63 -13.17 -52.52
C GLU A 204 11.03 -13.20 -53.15
N GLN A 205 12.07 -13.28 -52.31
CA GLN A 205 13.46 -13.48 -52.75
C GLN A 205 13.62 -14.76 -53.57
N GLU A 206 13.08 -15.89 -53.11
CA GLU A 206 13.16 -17.18 -53.80
C GLU A 206 12.43 -17.14 -55.16
N LYS A 207 11.25 -16.53 -55.21
CA LYS A 207 10.49 -16.30 -56.45
C LYS A 207 11.23 -15.38 -57.42
N SER A 208 11.94 -14.38 -56.91
CA SER A 208 12.78 -13.50 -57.72
C SER A 208 14.06 -14.20 -58.20
N ARG A 209 14.56 -15.19 -57.45
CA ARG A 209 15.78 -15.96 -57.79
C ARG A 209 15.51 -17.02 -58.87
N TYR A 210 14.29 -17.55 -58.93
CA TYR A 210 13.83 -18.47 -59.97
C TYR A 210 12.57 -17.92 -60.65
N PRO A 211 12.69 -16.91 -61.55
CA PRO A 211 11.55 -16.45 -62.30
C PRO A 211 11.02 -17.60 -63.17
N ALA A 212 9.71 -17.79 -63.19
CA ALA A 212 9.06 -18.79 -64.04
C ALA A 212 9.47 -18.55 -65.50
N GLY A 213 10.42 -19.35 -66.02
CA GLY A 213 10.91 -19.21 -67.38
C GLY A 213 12.38 -19.57 -67.67
N SER A 214 13.23 -19.93 -66.70
CA SER A 214 14.58 -20.43 -67.03
C SER A 214 14.57 -21.94 -67.28
N PRO A 215 14.82 -22.43 -68.50
CA PRO A 215 14.89 -23.85 -68.80
C PRO A 215 16.13 -24.43 -68.12
N LEU A 216 15.94 -25.33 -67.14
CA LEU A 216 17.00 -26.26 -66.78
C LEU A 216 17.00 -27.35 -67.85
N ASP A 217 17.88 -27.15 -68.83
CA ASP A 217 18.25 -28.20 -69.78
C ASP A 217 19.03 -29.26 -69.00
N ILE A 218 18.30 -30.28 -68.53
CA ILE A 218 18.87 -31.52 -68.00
C ILE A 218 19.39 -32.28 -69.23
N GLY A 219 20.57 -31.87 -69.70
CA GLY A 219 21.36 -32.62 -70.65
C GLY A 219 21.94 -33.85 -69.95
N CYS A 220 21.25 -34.98 -70.08
CA CYS A 220 21.86 -36.29 -69.89
C CYS A 220 22.96 -36.47 -70.94
N ASP A 221 24.22 -36.25 -70.57
CA ASP A 221 25.35 -36.63 -71.43
C ASP A 221 26.08 -37.83 -70.83
N SER A 222 25.78 -38.99 -71.41
CA SER A 222 26.48 -40.24 -71.16
C SER A 222 27.78 -40.23 -71.96
N ASN A 223 28.91 -40.17 -71.26
CA ASN A 223 30.25 -40.71 -71.61
C ASN A 223 31.40 -39.74 -71.34
N ARG A 224 32.13 -39.93 -70.23
CA ARG A 224 33.55 -39.59 -70.15
C ARG A 224 34.32 -40.59 -69.26
N PRO A 225 35.47 -41.15 -69.68
CA PRO A 225 36.20 -42.18 -68.94
C PRO A 225 37.11 -41.60 -67.83
N PRO A 226 37.72 -42.46 -66.99
CA PRO A 226 38.33 -42.06 -65.72
C PRO A 226 39.83 -41.74 -65.83
N SER A 227 40.26 -40.71 -65.10
CA SER A 227 41.66 -40.44 -64.72
C SER A 227 41.59 -39.48 -63.52
N GLY A 228 42.21 -39.63 -62.36
CA GLY A 228 43.33 -40.45 -61.91
C GLY A 228 44.05 -39.62 -60.85
N GLY A 229 44.05 -40.06 -59.58
CA GLY A 229 44.85 -39.53 -58.47
C GLY A 229 44.43 -38.16 -57.89
N SER A 230 44.67 -37.80 -56.64
CA SER A 230 45.17 -38.53 -55.46
C SER A 230 45.00 -37.63 -54.22
N ALA A 231 45.14 -38.24 -53.05
CA ALA A 231 45.32 -37.69 -51.70
C ALA A 231 44.07 -37.31 -50.87
N LEU A 232 43.64 -38.18 -49.94
CA LEU A 232 44.09 -38.30 -48.53
C LEU A 232 43.82 -37.05 -47.65
N ARG A 233 42.79 -37.09 -46.79
CA ARG A 233 42.93 -37.55 -45.39
C ARG A 233 41.62 -37.46 -44.59
N THR A 234 41.44 -38.53 -43.83
CA THR A 234 40.51 -38.86 -42.74
C THR A 234 40.56 -37.92 -41.54
N ALA A 235 39.43 -37.72 -40.85
CA ALA A 235 39.28 -38.16 -39.45
C ALA A 235 37.88 -37.87 -38.87
N THR A 236 37.35 -38.90 -38.24
CA THR A 236 36.13 -39.04 -37.43
C THR A 236 36.29 -38.38 -36.06
N THR A 237 35.23 -37.81 -35.48
CA THR A 237 34.94 -37.82 -34.02
C THR A 237 33.47 -37.40 -33.80
N SER A 238 32.57 -38.25 -33.30
CA SER A 238 32.41 -38.69 -31.91
C SER A 238 32.13 -37.54 -30.95
N THR A 239 30.90 -37.41 -30.47
CA THR A 239 30.54 -36.51 -29.37
C THR A 239 29.65 -37.26 -28.38
N THR A 240 30.20 -37.56 -27.21
CA THR A 240 29.48 -37.85 -25.96
C THR A 240 30.10 -37.02 -24.83
N PRO A 241 29.35 -36.80 -23.72
CA PRO A 241 29.34 -35.55 -22.96
C PRO A 241 30.16 -35.63 -21.67
N CYS A 242 30.54 -34.47 -21.11
CA CYS A 242 31.03 -34.37 -19.73
C CYS A 242 30.58 -33.09 -19.03
N THR A 243 30.06 -33.32 -17.82
CA THR A 243 29.71 -32.40 -16.74
C THR A 243 30.97 -31.89 -16.02
N SER A 244 31.01 -30.62 -15.61
CA SER A 244 31.61 -30.19 -14.33
C SER A 244 31.31 -28.73 -13.98
N THR A 245 31.17 -28.50 -12.68
CA THR A 245 30.58 -27.36 -11.94
C THR A 245 31.64 -26.27 -11.59
N PRO A 246 31.37 -25.31 -10.66
CA PRO A 246 31.31 -23.87 -10.94
C PRO A 246 32.56 -23.08 -10.48
N MET A 247 32.68 -21.82 -10.88
CA MET A 247 33.69 -20.91 -10.35
C MET A 247 33.10 -19.60 -9.84
N ALA A 248 33.54 -19.24 -8.63
CA ALA A 248 33.17 -18.07 -7.86
C ALA A 248 33.78 -16.77 -8.41
N THR A 249 33.04 -15.68 -8.24
CA THR A 249 33.50 -14.27 -8.27
C THR A 249 32.51 -13.53 -7.36
N GLY A 250 32.89 -12.97 -6.20
CA GLY A 250 33.91 -11.96 -6.02
C GLY A 250 33.24 -10.58 -6.00
N THR A 251 32.35 -10.32 -5.03
CA THR A 251 31.69 -9.02 -4.84
C THR A 251 32.55 -8.10 -3.97
N THR A 252 33.05 -7.02 -4.57
CA THR A 252 33.68 -5.90 -3.88
C THR A 252 32.60 -4.99 -3.29
N THR A 253 32.56 -4.90 -1.97
CA THR A 253 31.74 -3.96 -1.20
C THR A 253 32.45 -2.61 -1.11
N THR A 254 31.88 -1.56 -1.68
CA THR A 254 32.23 -0.17 -1.40
C THR A 254 31.24 0.43 -0.40
N ALA A 255 31.74 0.83 0.77
CA ALA A 255 31.02 1.57 1.79
C ALA A 255 31.25 3.09 1.62
N PRO A 256 30.27 3.97 1.88
CA PRO A 256 30.51 5.40 1.99
C PRO A 256 30.80 5.82 3.43
N THR A 257 31.87 6.60 3.57
CA THR A 257 32.37 7.28 4.76
C THR A 257 31.37 8.32 5.28
N ARG A 258 31.12 8.29 6.59
CA ARG A 258 30.25 9.24 7.30
C ARG A 258 31.12 10.17 8.14
N THR A 259 31.23 11.43 7.74
CA THR A 259 31.93 12.50 8.46
C THR A 259 31.05 12.98 9.62
N ALA A 260 31.62 13.00 10.82
CA ALA A 260 31.03 13.57 12.02
C ALA A 260 31.36 15.07 12.13
N SER A 261 30.34 15.89 12.40
CA SER A 261 30.51 17.27 12.85
C SER A 261 30.17 17.37 14.34
N ALA A 262 31.01 18.13 15.06
CA ALA A 262 31.00 18.36 16.50
C ALA A 262 29.84 19.24 16.99
N PRO A 263 29.54 19.25 18.31
CA PRO A 263 28.49 20.10 18.89
C PRO A 263 29.00 21.48 19.35
N LEU A 264 28.08 22.45 19.33
CA LEU A 264 28.02 23.63 20.20
C LEU A 264 27.07 23.34 21.35
#